data_AF-A0A2K8SHT1-F1
#
_entry.id   AF-A0A2K8SHT1-F1
#
_cell.length_a   1.000
_cell.length_b   1.000
_cell.length_c   1.000
_cell.angle_alpha   90.00
_cell.angle_beta   90.00
_cell.angle_gamma   90.00
#
_symmetry.space_group_name_H-M   'P 1'
#
loop_
_entity.id
_entity.type
_entity.pdbx_description
1 polymer ?
#
loop_
_entity_poly.entity_id
_entity_poly.type
_entity_poly.pdbx_seq_one_letter_code
_entity_poly.pdbx_strand_id
1 'polypeptide(L)'
;MDLQALIETVQATIMPANVKFRVLLTRVDPRSLGKALDAQQALMQGGIPAFNGFVRAYAVHEQAALDGIPITQVRGKIAREAEGDYRRIADELLREVKTHG
;
A
#
# COMPACT_ATOMS: atom_id res chain seq x y z
N MET A 1 9.06 -0.39 -11.12
CA MET A 1 9.45 0.57 -10.07
C MET A 1 10.67 -0.02 -9.39
N ASP A 2 11.72 0.77 -9.19
CA ASP A 2 12.96 0.32 -8.53
C ASP A 2 12.83 0.49 -7.01
N LEU A 3 12.97 -0.61 -6.27
CA LEU A 3 12.89 -0.60 -4.81
C LEU A 3 14.06 0.18 -4.19
N GLN A 4 15.22 0.18 -4.84
CA GLN A 4 16.40 0.84 -4.33
C GLN A 4 16.24 2.36 -4.33
N ALA A 5 15.71 2.93 -5.42
CA ALA A 5 15.40 4.36 -5.50
C ALA A 5 14.41 4.83 -4.41
N LEU A 6 13.44 3.98 -4.05
CA LEU A 6 12.52 4.26 -2.95
C LEU A 6 13.26 4.31 -1.61
N ILE A 7 14.10 3.29 -1.33
CA ILE A 7 14.88 3.20 -0.10
C ILE A 7 15.78 4.43 0.06
N GLU A 8 16.50 4.81 -1.01
CA GLU A 8 17.38 5.98 -1.02
C GLU A 8 16.60 7.27 -0.74
N THR A 9 15.43 7.45 -1.36
CA THR A 9 14.58 8.63 -1.13
C THR A 9 14.11 8.70 0.33
N VAL A 10 13.67 7.57 0.90
CA VAL A 10 13.22 7.49 2.29
C VAL A 10 14.36 7.85 3.24
N GLN A 11 15.54 7.24 3.06
CA GLN A 11 16.69 7.45 3.92
C GLN A 11 17.26 8.87 3.83
N ALA A 12 17.33 9.44 2.61
CA ALA A 12 17.95 10.74 2.39
C ALA A 12 17.01 11.93 2.69
N THR A 13 15.69 11.76 2.53
CA THR A 13 14.73 12.87 2.57
C THR A 13 13.71 12.73 3.70
N ILE A 14 13.12 11.55 3.86
CA ILE A 14 11.96 11.37 4.77
C ILE A 14 12.42 11.14 6.21
N MET A 15 13.39 10.26 6.43
CA MET A 15 13.92 9.99 7.78
C MET A 15 14.52 11.25 8.44
N PRO A 16 15.31 12.09 7.75
CA PRO A 16 15.84 13.32 8.32
C PRO A 16 14.78 14.38 8.62
N ALA A 17 13.63 14.35 7.92
CA ALA A 17 12.52 15.26 8.18
C ALA A 17 11.81 14.99 9.53
N ASN A 18 12.13 13.87 10.19
CA ASN A 18 11.60 13.49 11.51
C ASN A 18 10.06 13.51 11.59
N VAL A 19 9.40 13.17 10.48
CA VAL A 19 7.94 13.01 10.40
C VAL A 19 7.58 11.53 10.50
N LYS A 20 6.44 11.22 11.13
CA LYS A 20 5.91 9.85 11.12
C LYS A 20 5.51 9.48 9.68
N PHE A 21 6.02 8.36 9.18
CA PHE A 21 5.70 7.87 7.84
C PHE A 21 5.60 6.34 7.83
N ARG A 22 4.96 5.81 6.80
CA ARG A 22 4.84 4.37 6.55
C ARG A 22 4.63 4.10 5.07
N VAL A 23 5.31 3.08 4.53
CA VAL A 23 5.27 2.74 3.10
C VAL A 23 4.14 1.77 2.80
N LEU A 24 3.32 2.09 1.80
CA LEU A 24 2.28 1.22 1.26
C LEU A 24 2.67 0.74 -0.15
N LEU A 25 2.73 -0.58 -0.34
CA LEU A 25 2.87 -1.14 -1.69
C LEU A 25 1.53 -1.11 -2.41
N THR A 26 1.53 -0.56 -3.62
CA THR A 26 0.35 -0.46 -4.48
C THR A 26 0.62 -1.06 -5.85
N ARG A 27 -0.45 -1.34 -6.60
CA ARG A 27 -0.40 -2.00 -7.92
C ARG A 27 0.34 -3.35 -7.89
N VAL A 28 0.20 -4.10 -6.80
CA VAL A 28 0.80 -5.44 -6.68
C VAL A 28 0.14 -6.40 -7.66
N ASP A 29 0.92 -7.11 -8.47
CA ASP A 29 0.39 -8.16 -9.34
C ASP A 29 -0.21 -9.29 -8.50
N PRO A 30 -1.53 -9.58 -8.60
CA PRO A 30 -2.17 -10.68 -7.88
C PRO A 30 -1.53 -12.04 -8.13
N ARG A 31 -0.84 -12.21 -9.27
CA ARG A 31 -0.14 -13.46 -9.65
C ARG A 31 1.24 -13.57 -9.02
N SER A 32 1.76 -12.50 -8.43
CA SER A 32 3.13 -12.44 -7.90
C SER A 32 3.17 -11.81 -6.50
N LEU A 33 2.28 -12.25 -5.62
CA LEU A 33 2.21 -11.77 -4.23
C LEU A 33 3.52 -11.96 -3.47
N GLY A 34 4.27 -13.03 -3.76
CA GLY A 34 5.58 -13.29 -3.16
C GLY A 34 6.55 -12.12 -3.32
N LYS A 35 6.61 -11.48 -4.50
CA LYS A 35 7.47 -10.32 -4.72
C LYS A 35 7.09 -9.12 -3.86
N ALA A 36 5.80 -8.94 -3.59
CA ALA A 36 5.35 -7.87 -2.71
C ALA A 36 5.73 -8.14 -1.24
N LEU A 37 5.62 -9.40 -0.80
CA LEU A 37 6.06 -9.82 0.53
C LEU A 37 7.58 -9.64 0.70
N ASP A 38 8.36 -10.08 -0.28
CA ASP A 38 9.82 -9.91 -0.28
C ASP A 38 10.22 -8.42 -0.20
N ALA A 39 9.52 -7.57 -0.96
CA ALA A 39 9.74 -6.12 -0.92
C ALA A 39 9.35 -5.51 0.44
N GLN A 40 8.22 -5.90 1.03
CA GLN A 40 7.83 -5.47 2.39
C GLN A 40 8.89 -5.88 3.40
N GLN A 41 9.36 -7.13 3.33
CA GLN A 41 10.39 -7.64 4.23
C GLN A 41 11.70 -6.87 4.09
N ALA A 42 12.15 -6.60 2.86
CA ALA A 42 13.36 -5.82 2.60
C ALA A 42 13.27 -4.40 3.17
N LEU A 43 12.11 -3.73 3.01
CA LEU A 43 11.86 -2.41 3.61
C LEU A 43 11.95 -2.47 5.14
N MET A 44 11.26 -3.42 5.76
CA MET A 44 11.25 -3.57 7.22
C MET A 44 12.65 -3.90 7.78
N GLN A 45 13.41 -4.77 7.10
CA GLN A 45 14.79 -5.08 7.46
C GLN A 45 15.71 -3.87 7.32
N GLY A 46 15.45 -2.98 6.36
CA GLY A 46 16.15 -1.71 6.18
C GLY A 46 15.72 -0.60 7.14
N GLY A 47 14.89 -0.90 8.14
CA GLY A 47 14.37 0.08 9.11
C GLY A 47 13.28 0.99 8.56
N ILE A 48 12.74 0.68 7.38
CA ILE A 48 11.67 1.45 6.75
C ILE A 48 10.33 0.83 7.13
N PRO A 49 9.47 1.54 7.91
CA PRO A 49 8.18 1.00 8.30
C PRO A 49 7.29 0.84 7.07
N ALA A 50 6.73 -0.35 6.88
CA ALA A 50 5.80 -0.66 5.81
C ALA A 50 4.48 -1.20 6.38
N PHE A 51 3.36 -1.02 5.66
CA PHE A 51 2.10 -1.70 5.97
C PHE A 51 2.25 -3.20 5.80
N ASN A 52 1.51 -3.98 6.58
CA ASN A 52 1.45 -5.44 6.40
C ASN A 52 0.57 -5.81 5.19
N GLY A 53 -0.48 -5.01 4.93
CA GLY A 53 -1.26 -5.14 3.70
C GLY A 53 -0.62 -4.45 2.48
N PHE A 54 -1.17 -4.74 1.31
CA PHE A 54 -0.85 -4.07 0.05
C PHE A 54 -2.11 -3.96 -0.82
N VAL A 55 -2.08 -3.06 -1.82
CA VAL A 55 -3.17 -2.90 -2.78
C VAL A 55 -2.83 -3.62 -4.08
N ARG A 56 -3.64 -4.63 -4.43
CA ARG A 56 -3.46 -5.40 -5.66
C ARG A 56 -3.92 -4.60 -6.89
N ALA A 57 -3.26 -4.82 -8.02
CA ALA A 57 -3.65 -4.26 -9.31
C ALA A 57 -4.84 -5.04 -9.88
N TYR A 58 -6.01 -4.42 -9.87
CA TYR A 58 -7.21 -4.91 -10.53
C TYR A 58 -7.63 -4.01 -11.68
N ALA A 59 -8.09 -4.60 -12.78
CA ALA A 59 -8.63 -3.85 -13.92
C ALA A 59 -9.81 -2.92 -13.53
N VAL A 60 -10.58 -3.29 -12.49
CA VAL A 60 -11.66 -2.44 -11.99
C VAL A 60 -11.18 -1.12 -11.39
N HIS A 61 -9.91 -1.01 -10.96
CA HIS A 61 -9.35 0.28 -10.53
C HIS A 61 -9.20 1.25 -11.69
N GLU A 62 -8.79 0.74 -12.85
CA GLU A 62 -8.61 1.56 -14.06
C GLU A 62 -9.96 2.01 -14.59
N GLN A 63 -10.96 1.11 -14.62
CA GLN A 63 -12.33 1.47 -14.98
C GLN A 63 -12.93 2.51 -14.01
N ALA A 64 -12.80 2.30 -12.69
CA ALA A 64 -13.31 3.23 -11.69
C ALA A 64 -12.72 4.65 -11.87
N ALA A 65 -11.41 4.72 -12.15
CA ALA A 65 -10.72 5.97 -12.41
C ALA A 65 -11.23 6.69 -13.67
N LEU A 66 -11.50 5.95 -14.75
CA LEU A 66 -12.09 6.51 -15.98
C LEU A 66 -13.51 7.02 -15.75
N ASP A 67 -14.30 6.31 -14.95
CA ASP A 67 -15.67 6.68 -14.60
C ASP A 67 -15.74 7.81 -13.55
N GLY A 68 -14.59 8.24 -13.02
CA GLY A 68 -14.51 9.30 -12.01
C GLY A 68 -15.11 8.91 -10.65
N ILE A 69 -15.21 7.61 -10.36
CA ILE A 69 -15.78 7.09 -9.12
C ILE A 69 -14.74 6.34 -8.29
N PRO A 70 -14.83 6.39 -6.95
CA PRO A 70 -13.97 5.56 -6.11
C PRO A 70 -14.34 4.08 -6.23
N ILE A 71 -13.37 3.19 -5.95
CA ILE A 71 -13.60 1.74 -6.01
C ILE A 71 -14.75 1.26 -5.10
N THR A 72 -15.03 1.97 -4.01
CA THR A 72 -16.14 1.71 -3.08
C THR A 72 -17.53 1.87 -3.71
N GLN A 73 -17.64 2.55 -4.84
CA GLN A 73 -18.90 2.72 -5.57
C GLN A 73 -19.07 1.71 -6.71
N VAL A 74 -18.01 0.97 -7.06
CA VAL A 74 -18.05 -0.05 -8.12
C VAL A 74 -18.66 -1.33 -7.57
N ARG A 75 -19.57 -1.94 -8.33
CA ARG A 75 -20.24 -3.20 -7.94
C ARG A 75 -19.53 -4.41 -8.54
N GLY A 76 -19.66 -5.55 -7.87
CA GLY A 76 -19.18 -6.84 -8.36
C GLY A 76 -18.14 -7.48 -7.44
N LYS A 77 -17.89 -8.78 -7.66
CA LYS A 77 -16.99 -9.57 -6.81
C LYS A 77 -15.56 -9.01 -6.79
N ILE A 78 -15.01 -8.67 -7.96
CA ILE A 78 -13.66 -8.13 -8.07
C ILE A 78 -13.56 -6.73 -7.42
N ALA A 79 -14.60 -5.91 -7.56
CA ALA A 79 -14.64 -4.60 -6.89
C ALA A 79 -14.62 -4.73 -5.36
N ARG A 80 -15.33 -5.71 -4.79
CA ARG A 80 -15.29 -6.00 -3.35
C ARG A 80 -13.92 -6.47 -2.88
N GLU A 81 -13.21 -7.27 -3.67
CA GLU A 81 -11.83 -7.69 -3.36
C GLU A 81 -10.88 -6.49 -3.36
N ALA A 82 -11.00 -5.64 -4.38
CA ALA A 82 -10.22 -4.42 -4.55
C ALA A 82 -10.48 -3.40 -3.41
N GLU A 83 -11.74 -3.21 -3.05
CA GLU A 83 -12.16 -2.42 -1.87
C GLU A 83 -11.61 -3.04 -0.58
N GLY A 84 -11.65 -4.37 -0.46
CA GLY A 84 -11.16 -5.12 0.70
C GLY A 84 -9.68 -4.87 0.99
N ASP A 85 -8.86 -4.70 -0.04
CA ASP A 85 -7.45 -4.33 0.12
C ASP A 85 -7.30 -2.97 0.79
N TYR A 86 -8.03 -1.95 0.33
CA TYR A 86 -8.04 -0.63 0.96
C TYR A 86 -8.60 -0.66 2.39
N ARG A 87 -9.66 -1.43 2.63
CA ARG A 87 -10.25 -1.58 3.98
C ARG A 87 -9.24 -2.14 4.97
N ARG A 88 -8.47 -3.17 4.57
CA ARG A 88 -7.43 -3.76 5.42
C ARG A 88 -6.35 -2.75 5.80
N ILE A 89 -5.91 -1.92 4.85
CA ILE A 89 -4.95 -0.84 5.11
C ILE A 89 -5.54 0.21 6.05
N ALA A 90 -6.78 0.61 5.82
CA ALA A 90 -7.46 1.58 6.68
C ALA A 90 -7.59 1.07 8.12
N ASP A 91 -7.95 -0.20 8.31
CA ASP A 91 -8.04 -0.82 9.63
C ASP A 91 -6.67 -0.86 10.33
N GLU A 92 -5.60 -1.18 9.60
CA GLU A 92 -4.23 -1.16 10.12
C GLU A 92 -3.81 0.26 10.55
N LEU A 93 -4.05 1.25 9.69
CA LEU A 93 -3.74 2.66 9.97
C LEU A 93 -4.50 3.17 11.21
N LEU A 94 -5.81 2.89 11.29
CA LEU A 94 -6.64 3.35 12.40
C LEU A 94 -6.23 2.73 13.73
N ARG A 95 -5.76 1.48 13.76
CA ARG A 95 -5.20 0.86 14.97
C ARG A 95 -3.92 1.58 15.42
N GLU A 96 -3.03 1.89 14.49
CA GLU A 96 -1.78 2.57 14.79
C GLU A 96 -2.01 3.98 15.35
N VAL A 97 -2.89 4.76 14.71
CA VAL A 97 -3.25 6.12 15.15
C VAL A 97 -3.88 6.10 16.55
N LYS A 98 -4.76 5.15 16.84
CA LYS A 98 -5.39 5.02 18.17
C LYS A 98 -4.42 4.60 19.27
N THR A 99 -3.31 3.95 18.92
CA THR A 99 -2.32 3.45 19.88
C THR A 99 -1.25 4.50 20.21
N HIS A 100 -1.08 5.51 19.36
CA HIS A 100 -0.03 6.55 19.48
C HIS A 100 -0.60 7.98 19.46
N GLY A 101 -1.90 8.14 19.73
CA GLY A 101 -2.63 9.40 19.80
C GLY A 101 -2.95 9.80 21.23
#